data_AF-A0A9Q3P3G1-F1
#
_entry.id   AF-A0A9Q3P3G1-F1
#
_cell.length_a   1.000
_cell.length_b   1.000
_cell.length_c   1.000
_cell.angle_alpha   90.00
_cell.angle_beta   90.00
_cell.angle_gamma   90.00
#
_symmetry.space_group_name_H-M   'P 1'
#
loop_
_entity.id
_entity.type
_entity.pdbx_description
1 polymer ?
#
loop_
_entity_poly.entity_id
_entity_poly.type
_entity_poly.pdbx_seq_one_letter_code
_entity_poly.pdbx_strand_id
1 'polypeptide(L)'
;MEAAKLPNLIQLKWNSANPKEEFRSFTNVIVTQDGFFNKPHQDLNDLNSWTYGILAFVSKKDFHPLPTVFTPSGHGLHFPKLKMEIHFSKKPGIMEILWKTSTMVHHMTDPHPAIIKHDKIAYFGCSFQINHKLFNVGDKFLKMTPTKINSEVNGYFERDMKDQKIAKKY
;
A
#
# COMPACT_ATOMS: atom_id res chain seq x y z
N MET A 1 3.77 -30.26 5.32
CA MET A 1 3.93 -28.82 5.57
C MET A 1 2.98 -28.09 4.64
N GLU A 2 1.89 -27.54 5.14
CA GLU A 2 1.08 -26.61 4.35
C GLU A 2 1.88 -25.33 4.18
N ALA A 3 2.11 -24.93 2.92
CA ALA A 3 2.73 -23.66 2.61
C ALA A 3 1.90 -22.53 3.24
N ALA A 4 2.55 -21.60 3.93
CA ALA A 4 1.90 -20.41 4.46
C ALA A 4 1.16 -19.71 3.32
N LYS A 5 -0.18 -19.75 3.33
CA LYS A 5 -1.00 -19.05 2.35
C LYS A 5 -0.83 -17.56 2.58
N LEU A 6 -0.26 -16.87 1.59
CA LEU A 6 -0.26 -15.41 1.56
C LEU A 6 -1.71 -14.92 1.65
N PRO A 7 -2.02 -13.90 2.49
CA PRO A 7 -3.36 -13.33 2.58
C PRO A 7 -3.84 -12.87 1.20
N ASN A 8 -5.10 -13.11 0.87
CA ASN A 8 -5.65 -12.61 -0.39
C ASN A 8 -5.87 -11.08 -0.27
N LEU A 9 -5.66 -10.36 -1.37
CA LEU A 9 -5.79 -8.90 -1.42
C LEU A 9 -7.20 -8.37 -1.08
N ILE A 10 -8.23 -9.20 -1.18
CA ILE A 10 -9.64 -8.87 -0.87
C ILE A 10 -9.91 -8.91 0.66
N GLN A 11 -9.07 -9.60 1.44
CA GLN A 11 -9.23 -9.74 2.91
C GLN A 11 -8.67 -8.57 3.72
N LEU A 12 -7.99 -7.62 3.07
CA LEU A 12 -7.32 -6.51 3.74
C LEU A 12 -8.27 -5.34 4.00
N LYS A 13 -9.12 -5.45 5.03
CA LYS A 13 -9.80 -4.27 5.62
C LYS A 13 -8.82 -3.49 6.50
N TRP A 14 -7.93 -2.72 5.86
CA TRP A 14 -6.97 -1.84 6.53
C TRP A 14 -7.62 -0.75 7.39
N ASN A 15 -8.84 -0.32 7.03
CA ASN A 15 -9.47 0.88 7.59
C ASN A 15 -10.28 0.66 8.88
N SER A 16 -10.53 -0.58 9.30
CA SER A 16 -11.39 -0.87 10.47
C SER A 16 -10.63 -1.18 11.76
N ALA A 17 -9.30 -1.25 11.74
CA ALA A 17 -8.54 -1.48 12.96
C ALA A 17 -8.49 -0.20 13.82
N ASN A 18 -8.22 -0.32 15.12
CA ASN A 18 -8.03 0.78 16.09
C ASN A 18 -6.53 1.21 16.18
N PRO A 19 -6.16 2.50 15.98
CA PRO A 19 -4.77 2.93 15.76
C PRO A 19 -3.79 2.77 16.93
N LYS A 20 -4.27 2.31 18.09
CA LYS A 20 -3.50 2.22 19.33
C LYS A 20 -2.67 0.94 19.51
N GLU A 21 -2.66 0.03 18.55
CA GLU A 21 -1.95 -1.25 18.70
C GLU A 21 -0.65 -1.25 17.89
N GLU A 22 0.47 -1.34 18.60
CA GLU A 22 1.86 -1.36 18.13
C GLU A 22 2.19 -2.53 17.18
N PHE A 23 1.20 -3.36 16.84
CA PHE A 23 1.35 -4.61 16.10
C PHE A 23 0.47 -4.69 14.85
N ARG A 24 0.08 -3.55 14.28
CA ARG A 24 -0.56 -3.52 12.95
C ARG A 24 0.43 -3.99 11.90
N SER A 25 0.33 -5.29 11.61
CA SER A 25 0.54 -5.95 10.33
C SER A 25 1.61 -5.31 9.46
N PHE A 26 2.72 -6.03 9.29
CA PHE A 26 3.62 -6.14 8.13
C PHE A 26 3.25 -5.28 6.90
N THR A 27 3.18 -3.96 7.04
CA THR A 27 2.86 -3.04 5.96
C THR A 27 4.16 -2.66 5.33
N ASN A 28 4.83 -3.64 4.74
CA ASN A 28 5.67 -3.29 3.62
C ASN A 28 4.82 -2.88 2.44
N VAL A 29 3.56 -3.30 2.36
CA VAL A 29 2.67 -2.95 1.26
C VAL A 29 1.73 -1.83 1.67
N ILE A 30 1.79 -0.70 0.98
CA ILE A 30 0.81 0.39 1.08
C ILE A 30 -0.03 0.37 -0.19
N VAL A 31 -1.34 0.20 -0.06
CA VAL A 31 -2.29 0.26 -1.18
C VAL A 31 -3.12 1.52 -1.06
N THR A 32 -3.19 2.27 -2.15
CA THR A 32 -3.95 3.52 -2.27
C THR A 32 -4.86 3.45 -3.48
N GLN A 33 -6.05 4.04 -3.35
CA GLN A 33 -7.09 4.01 -4.38
C GLN A 33 -7.80 5.37 -4.48
N ASP A 34 -8.68 5.51 -5.47
CA ASP A 34 -9.67 6.60 -5.57
C ASP A 34 -9.10 8.03 -5.55
N GLY A 35 -7.92 8.21 -6.16
CA GLY A 35 -7.32 9.55 -6.29
C GLY A 35 -6.59 10.00 -5.03
N PHE A 36 -6.04 9.06 -4.26
CA PHE A 36 -5.10 9.38 -3.19
C PHE A 36 -4.02 10.37 -3.63
N PHE A 37 -3.84 11.45 -2.88
CA PHE A 37 -2.75 12.40 -3.04
C PHE A 37 -2.15 12.72 -1.67
N ASN A 38 -0.92 13.23 -1.66
CA ASN A 38 -0.25 13.60 -0.42
C ASN A 38 0.70 14.78 -0.59
N LYS A 39 1.18 15.29 0.56
CA LYS A 39 2.19 16.36 0.56
C LYS A 39 3.56 15.79 0.14
N PRO A 40 4.41 16.62 -0.50
CA PRO A 40 5.82 16.27 -0.72
C PRO A 40 6.51 15.82 0.56
N HIS A 41 7.17 14.65 0.51
CA HIS A 41 7.86 14.06 1.66
C HIS A 41 9.03 13.16 1.22
N GLN A 42 9.81 12.73 2.20
CA GLN A 42 10.83 11.68 2.10
C GLN A 42 10.56 10.65 3.19
N ASP A 43 10.79 9.38 2.90
CA ASP A 43 10.63 8.35 3.92
C ASP A 43 11.97 8.13 4.64
N LEU A 44 12.32 9.08 5.51
CA LEU A 44 13.58 9.08 6.26
C LEU A 44 13.66 7.97 7.31
N ASN A 45 12.51 7.40 7.69
CA ASN A 45 12.39 6.36 8.71
C ASN A 45 12.21 4.96 8.10
N ASP A 46 12.42 4.82 6.79
CA ASP A 46 12.45 3.51 6.16
C ASP A 46 13.86 2.91 6.29
N LEU A 47 13.93 1.62 6.61
CA LEU A 47 15.19 0.88 6.66
C LEU A 47 15.75 0.65 5.27
N ASN A 48 14.86 0.31 4.32
CA ASN A 48 15.25 0.27 2.93
C ASN A 48 15.15 1.68 2.35
N SER A 49 16.28 2.20 1.89
CA SER A 49 16.34 3.50 1.21
C SER A 49 15.55 3.56 -0.11
N TRP A 50 15.12 2.41 -0.63
CA TRP A 50 14.40 2.24 -1.88
C TRP A 50 12.95 1.79 -1.68
N THR A 51 12.07 2.31 -2.53
CA THR A 51 10.66 1.94 -2.64
C THR A 51 10.40 1.41 -4.04
N TYR A 52 9.75 0.25 -4.12
CA TYR A 52 9.20 -0.28 -5.36
C TYR A 52 7.70 -0.02 -5.39
N GLY A 53 7.19 0.56 -6.47
CA GLY A 53 5.78 0.90 -6.63
C GLY A 53 5.18 0.35 -7.91
N ILE A 54 3.94 -0.12 -7.82
CA ILE A 54 3.09 -0.54 -8.94
C ILE A 54 1.92 0.44 -9.01
N LEU A 55 1.76 1.09 -10.15
CA LEU A 55 0.75 2.12 -10.37
C LEU A 55 -0.03 1.80 -11.65
N ALA A 56 -1.36 1.87 -11.59
CA ALA A 56 -2.21 1.58 -12.74
C ALA A 56 -3.55 2.33 -12.64
N PHE A 57 -4.19 2.54 -13.77
CA PHE A 57 -5.64 2.74 -13.79
C PHE A 57 -6.32 1.39 -13.88
N VAL A 58 -7.36 1.21 -13.09
CA VAL A 58 -8.09 -0.04 -12.99
C VAL A 58 -9.58 0.19 -13.13
N SER A 59 -10.29 -0.83 -13.56
CA SER A 59 -11.76 -0.84 -13.54
C SER A 59 -12.25 -0.88 -12.10
N LYS A 60 -13.17 0.02 -11.73
CA LYS A 60 -13.82 0.01 -10.40
C LYS A 60 -14.65 -1.25 -10.17
N LYS A 61 -15.05 -1.95 -11.23
CA LYS A 61 -15.89 -3.15 -11.14
C LYS A 61 -15.10 -4.37 -10.65
N ASP A 62 -13.89 -4.56 -11.16
CA ASP A 62 -13.15 -5.81 -11.05
C ASP A 62 -11.64 -5.62 -10.85
N PHE A 63 -11.18 -4.38 -10.68
CA PHE A 63 -9.78 -3.99 -10.48
C PHE A 63 -8.81 -4.46 -11.56
N HIS A 64 -9.31 -4.82 -12.75
CA HIS A 64 -8.45 -5.17 -13.87
C HIS A 64 -7.77 -3.91 -14.43
N PRO A 65 -6.46 -3.97 -14.76
CA PRO A 65 -5.76 -2.86 -15.40
C PRO A 65 -6.45 -2.44 -16.69
N LEU A 66 -6.61 -1.14 -16.89
CA LEU A 66 -7.19 -0.56 -18.09
C LEU A 66 -6.08 -0.02 -19.01
N PRO A 67 -6.15 -0.26 -20.33
CA PRO A 67 -5.27 0.39 -21.30
C PRO A 67 -5.69 1.86 -21.42
N THR A 68 -5.13 2.75 -20.60
CA THR A 68 -5.66 4.11 -20.48
C THR A 68 -5.30 5.05 -21.62
N VAL A 69 -6.32 5.81 -22.06
CA VAL A 69 -6.17 7.13 -22.70
C VAL A 69 -7.21 8.10 -22.11
N PHE A 70 -7.19 8.29 -20.79
CA PHE A 70 -8.02 9.32 -20.13
C PHE A 70 -7.17 10.58 -19.95
N THR A 71 -7.48 11.67 -20.62
CA THR A 71 -6.89 12.99 -20.32
C THR A 71 -7.92 13.79 -19.53
N PRO A 72 -7.57 14.28 -18.32
CA PRO A 72 -6.56 15.33 -18.24
C PRO A 72 -5.33 14.99 -17.38
N SER A 73 -4.25 15.75 -17.62
CA SER A 73 -3.04 15.82 -16.80
C SER A 73 -3.38 16.30 -15.40
N GLY A 74 -3.22 15.45 -14.40
CA GLY A 74 -3.41 15.89 -13.01
C GLY A 74 -2.84 14.90 -12.02
N HIS A 75 -3.00 13.60 -12.29
CA HIS A 75 -2.54 12.57 -11.37
C HIS A 75 -1.24 11.89 -11.82
N GLY A 76 -0.26 11.87 -10.93
CA GLY A 76 1.08 11.40 -11.19
C GLY A 76 1.95 11.29 -9.93
N LEU A 77 3.10 10.65 -10.08
CA LEU A 77 4.16 10.65 -9.08
C LEU A 77 5.14 11.77 -9.42
N HIS A 78 5.20 12.79 -8.59
CA HIS A 78 6.02 13.98 -8.82
C HIS A 78 7.24 13.98 -7.89
N PHE A 79 8.40 14.25 -8.49
CA PHE A 79 9.71 14.43 -7.85
C PHE A 79 10.13 15.91 -7.98
N PRO A 80 9.79 16.78 -7.02
CA PRO A 80 9.94 18.23 -7.18
C PRO A 80 11.37 18.68 -7.45
N LYS A 81 12.34 18.07 -6.75
CA LYS A 81 13.77 18.40 -6.91
C LYS A 81 14.31 18.07 -8.31
N LEU A 82 13.76 17.04 -8.94
CA LEU A 82 14.13 16.63 -10.29
C LEU A 82 13.31 17.34 -11.38
N LYS A 83 12.31 18.15 -10.99
CA LYS A 83 11.33 18.76 -11.90
C LYS A 83 10.71 17.72 -12.85
N MET A 84 10.45 16.53 -12.32
CA MET A 84 9.99 15.37 -13.08
C MET A 84 8.68 14.85 -12.49
N GLU A 85 7.67 14.70 -13.34
CA GLU A 85 6.40 14.06 -12.99
C GLU A 85 6.14 12.87 -13.91
N ILE A 86 5.83 11.73 -13.31
CA ILE A 86 5.37 10.54 -14.02
C ILE A 86 3.85 10.61 -14.07
N HIS A 87 3.32 11.11 -15.18
CA HIS A 87 1.87 11.20 -15.40
C HIS A 87 1.30 9.84 -15.82
N PHE A 88 0.43 9.29 -15.00
CA PHE A 88 -0.16 7.98 -15.28
C PHE A 88 -1.17 8.03 -16.42
N SER A 89 -1.86 9.16 -16.58
CA SER A 89 -2.90 9.35 -17.61
C SER A 89 -2.37 9.28 -19.04
N LYS A 90 -1.05 9.44 -19.22
CA LYS A 90 -0.39 9.47 -20.53
C LYS A 90 0.24 8.13 -20.93
N LYS A 91 0.20 7.11 -20.07
CA LYS A 91 0.83 5.80 -20.32
C LYS A 91 -0.20 4.70 -20.05
N PRO A 92 -0.64 3.94 -21.07
CA PRO A 92 -1.54 2.81 -20.84
C PRO A 92 -0.83 1.69 -20.08
N GLY A 93 -1.55 0.99 -19.20
CA GLY A 93 -1.09 -0.24 -18.56
C GLY A 93 -0.59 -0.08 -17.13
N ILE A 94 0.24 -1.04 -16.70
CA ILE A 94 0.85 -1.10 -15.37
C ILE A 94 2.22 -0.41 -15.43
N MET A 95 2.46 0.50 -14.49
CA MET A 95 3.77 1.13 -14.31
C MET A 95 4.43 0.58 -13.07
N GLU A 96 5.64 0.08 -13.25
CA GLU A 96 6.53 -0.34 -12.16
C GLU A 96 7.64 0.69 -12.01
N ILE A 97 7.85 1.17 -10.79
CA ILE A 97 8.77 2.27 -10.50
C ILE A 97 9.59 1.90 -9.29
N LEU A 98 10.90 2.14 -9.37
CA LEU A 98 11.82 2.01 -8.25
C LEU A 98 12.47 3.38 -7.99
N TRP A 99 12.36 3.91 -6.78
CA TRP A 99 12.98 5.19 -6.42
C TRP A 99 13.55 5.19 -5.01
N LYS A 100 14.55 6.06 -4.77
CA LYS A 100 15.27 6.14 -3.50
C LYS A 100 14.58 7.12 -2.54
N THR A 101 13.51 6.67 -1.89
CA THR A 101 12.64 7.48 -1.03
C THR A 101 13.38 8.27 0.06
N SER A 102 14.42 7.69 0.65
CA SER A 102 15.25 8.34 1.68
C SER A 102 15.92 9.64 1.22
N THR A 103 16.14 9.81 -0.09
CA THR A 103 16.87 10.97 -0.66
C THR A 103 16.03 11.80 -1.63
N MET A 104 14.97 11.21 -2.19
CA MET A 104 14.12 11.84 -3.18
C MET A 104 12.82 12.32 -2.53
N VAL A 105 12.65 13.64 -2.47
CA VAL A 105 11.34 14.23 -2.16
C VAL A 105 10.37 13.81 -3.26
N HIS A 106 9.25 13.22 -2.88
CA HIS A 106 8.25 12.72 -3.81
C HIS A 106 6.84 12.88 -3.22
N HIS A 107 5.83 12.83 -4.08
CA HIS A 107 4.41 12.76 -3.69
C HIS A 107 3.54 12.39 -4.88
N MET A 108 2.32 11.98 -4.55
CA MET A 108 1.22 11.83 -5.48
C MET A 108 0.56 13.20 -5.68
N THR A 109 0.45 13.64 -6.94
CA THR A 109 -0.20 14.91 -7.30
C THR A 109 -1.71 14.82 -7.19
N ASP A 110 -2.37 15.96 -7.01
CA ASP A 110 -3.83 16.04 -6.89
C ASP A 110 -4.52 15.46 -8.13
N PRO A 111 -5.35 14.41 -8.01
CA PRO A 111 -6.06 13.87 -9.16
C PRO A 111 -6.97 14.93 -9.83
N HIS A 112 -6.98 14.92 -11.15
CA HIS A 112 -7.92 15.76 -11.88
C HIS A 112 -9.38 15.40 -11.48
N PRO A 113 -10.29 16.38 -11.25
CA PRO A 113 -11.67 16.10 -10.84
C PRO A 113 -12.43 15.11 -11.73
N ALA A 114 -12.09 15.07 -13.02
CA ALA A 114 -12.63 14.12 -13.98
C ALA A 114 -12.28 12.65 -13.68
N ILE A 115 -11.11 12.39 -13.06
CA ILE A 115 -10.72 11.04 -12.59
C ILE A 115 -11.54 10.67 -11.36
N ILE A 116 -11.64 11.59 -10.39
CA ILE A 116 -12.38 11.35 -9.13
C ILE A 116 -13.86 11.03 -9.42
N LYS A 117 -14.47 11.81 -10.32
CA LYS A 117 -15.89 11.67 -10.69
C LYS A 117 -16.16 10.53 -11.67
N HIS A 118 -15.12 9.83 -12.15
CA HIS A 118 -15.33 8.74 -13.10
C HIS A 118 -16.00 7.56 -12.39
N ASP A 119 -17.11 7.10 -12.96
CA ASP A 119 -17.93 5.99 -12.48
C ASP A 119 -17.24 4.61 -12.61
N LYS A 120 -16.47 4.40 -13.68
CA LYS A 120 -15.87 3.11 -14.04
C LYS A 120 -14.37 2.99 -13.79
N ILE A 121 -13.65 4.09 -13.62
CA ILE A 121 -12.18 4.10 -13.53
C ILE A 121 -11.76 4.50 -12.12
N ALA A 122 -10.80 3.77 -11.55
CA ALA A 122 -10.09 4.13 -10.34
C ALA A 122 -8.59 4.21 -10.63
N TYR A 123 -7.90 5.05 -9.84
CA TYR A 123 -6.46 4.96 -9.69
C TYR A 123 -6.13 3.86 -8.68
N PHE A 124 -5.12 3.07 -8.98
CA PHE A 124 -4.53 2.08 -8.09
C PHE A 124 -3.04 2.39 -7.92
N GLY A 125 -2.61 2.50 -6.66
CA GLY A 125 -1.20 2.56 -6.32
C GLY A 125 -0.86 1.58 -5.22
N CYS A 126 0.22 0.84 -5.40
CA CYS A 126 0.76 -0.09 -4.44
C CYS A 126 2.25 0.19 -4.27
N SER A 127 2.75 0.41 -3.06
CA SER A 127 4.19 0.55 -2.81
C SER A 127 4.68 -0.48 -1.80
N PHE A 128 5.92 -0.92 -1.99
CA PHE A 128 6.65 -1.86 -1.15
C PHE A 128 7.81 -1.15 -0.46
N GLN A 129 7.76 -1.05 0.87
CA GLN A 129 8.73 -0.33 1.71
C GLN A 129 9.07 -1.12 2.98
N ILE A 130 10.34 -1.33 3.29
CA ILE A 130 10.71 -1.98 4.56
C ILE A 130 10.91 -0.88 5.61
N ASN A 131 9.94 -0.73 6.51
CA ASN A 131 10.04 0.19 7.65
C ASN A 131 10.65 -0.48 8.89
N HIS A 132 11.12 0.33 9.85
CA HIS A 132 11.70 -0.16 11.11
C HIS A 132 10.77 -1.07 11.92
N LYS A 133 9.44 -0.83 11.89
CA LYS A 133 8.48 -1.63 12.66
C LYS A 133 8.47 -3.07 12.16
N LEU A 134 8.40 -3.27 10.85
CA LEU A 134 8.44 -4.58 10.23
C LEU A 134 9.73 -5.32 10.56
N PHE A 135 10.87 -4.65 10.43
CA PHE A 135 12.16 -5.26 10.75
C PHE A 135 12.24 -5.66 12.22
N ASN A 136 11.82 -4.81 13.15
CA ASN A 136 11.85 -5.11 14.57
C ASN A 136 10.98 -6.33 14.92
N VAL A 137 9.83 -6.47 14.26
CA VAL A 137 9.02 -7.68 14.39
C VAL A 137 9.79 -8.89 13.84
N GLY A 138 10.31 -8.83 12.61
CA GLY A 138 11.11 -9.93 12.04
C GLY A 138 12.29 -10.35 12.92
N ASP A 139 13.04 -9.40 13.43
CA ASP A 139 14.16 -9.60 14.37
C ASP A 139 13.69 -10.25 15.69
N LYS A 140 12.54 -9.83 16.24
CA LYS A 140 11.91 -10.48 17.39
C LYS A 140 11.62 -11.96 17.10
N PHE A 141 11.01 -12.26 15.94
CA PHE A 141 10.67 -13.64 15.55
C PHE A 141 11.91 -14.51 15.33
N LEU A 142 12.97 -13.98 14.72
CA LEU A 142 14.23 -14.71 14.52
C LEU A 142 14.89 -15.14 15.83
N LYS A 143 14.65 -14.40 16.92
CA LYS A 143 15.18 -14.68 18.26
C LYS A 143 14.28 -15.58 19.10
N MET A 144 13.10 -15.95 18.60
CA MET A 144 12.11 -16.76 19.33
C MET A 144 12.27 -18.26 19.04
N THR A 145 11.82 -19.08 20.00
CA THR A 145 11.66 -20.52 19.76
C THR A 145 10.41 -20.80 18.91
N PRO A 146 10.38 -21.91 18.15
CA PRO A 146 9.21 -22.27 17.33
C PRO A 146 7.89 -22.31 18.12
N THR A 147 7.92 -22.79 19.37
CA THR A 147 6.73 -22.82 20.25
C THR A 147 6.20 -21.42 20.57
N LYS A 148 7.09 -20.46 20.83
CA LYS A 148 6.71 -19.06 21.10
C LYS A 148 6.18 -18.38 19.84
N ILE A 149 6.79 -18.64 18.68
CA ILE A 149 6.31 -18.17 17.38
C ILE A 149 4.86 -18.64 17.16
N ASN A 150 4.59 -19.94 17.33
CA ASN A 150 3.26 -20.50 17.14
C ASN A 150 2.23 -19.89 18.11
N SER A 151 2.59 -19.69 19.37
CA SER A 151 1.71 -19.05 20.36
C SER A 151 1.38 -17.60 19.99
N GLU A 152 2.37 -16.82 19.57
CA GLU A 152 2.18 -15.43 19.15
C GLU A 152 1.27 -15.36 17.92
N VAL A 153 1.59 -16.16 16.88
CA VAL A 153 0.81 -16.25 15.63
C VAL A 153 -0.64 -16.67 15.88
N ASN A 154 -0.86 -17.73 16.67
CA ASN A 154 -2.21 -18.19 17.00
C ASN A 154 -2.99 -17.14 17.80
N GLY A 155 -2.32 -16.45 18.73
CA GLY A 155 -2.92 -15.33 19.44
C GLY A 155 -3.38 -14.20 18.51
N TYR A 156 -2.67 -13.94 17.42
CA TYR A 156 -3.12 -12.97 16.40
C TYR A 156 -4.39 -13.43 15.68
N PHE A 157 -4.43 -14.70 15.23
CA PHE A 157 -5.60 -15.23 14.55
C PHE A 157 -6.86 -15.23 15.43
N GLU A 158 -6.72 -15.57 16.71
CA GLU A 158 -7.84 -15.57 17.66
C GLU A 158 -8.39 -14.16 17.90
N ARG A 159 -7.50 -13.15 18.01
CA ARG A 159 -7.90 -11.74 18.14
C ARG A 159 -8.60 -11.23 16.89
N ASP A 160 -8.04 -11.49 15.71
CA ASP A 160 -8.64 -11.05 14.44
C ASP A 160 -10.04 -11.68 14.23
N MET A 161 -10.20 -12.97 14.52
CA MET A 161 -11.52 -13.60 14.48
C MET A 161 -12.53 -12.99 15.46
N LYS A 162 -12.07 -12.56 16.64
CA LYS A 162 -12.92 -11.90 17.63
C LYS A 162 -13.36 -10.52 17.16
N ASP A 163 -12.46 -9.73 16.60
CA ASP A 163 -12.75 -8.40 16.07
C ASP A 163 -13.67 -8.45 14.85
N GLN A 164 -13.51 -9.45 13.98
CA GLN A 164 -14.43 -9.68 12.86
C GLN A 164 -15.85 -10.08 13.31
N LYS A 165 -15.98 -10.83 14.42
CA LYS A 165 -17.30 -11.13 14.99
C LYS A 165 -17.98 -9.91 15.58
N ILE A 166 -17.20 -8.99 16.19
CA ILE A 166 -17.71 -7.73 16.74
C ILE A 166 -18.15 -6.79 15.59
N ALA A 167 -17.35 -6.68 14.53
CA ALA A 167 -17.65 -5.84 13.37
C ALA A 167 -18.85 -6.32 12.53
N LYS A 168 -19.26 -7.61 12.63
CA LYS A 168 -20.48 -8.15 12.00
C LYS A 168 -21.76 -7.90 12.82
N LYS A 169 -21.64 -7.38 14.03
CA LYS A 169 -22.76 -7.16 14.96
C LYS A 169 -23.33 -5.73 14.88
N TYR A 170 -22.71 -4.88 14.08
CA TYR A 170 -23.13 -3.53 13.70
C TYR A 170 -23.24 -3.45 12.18
#